data_AF-A0A820CXV8-F1
#
_entry.id   AF-A0A820CXV8-F1
#
_cell.length_a   1.000
_cell.length_b   1.000
_cell.length_c   1.000
_cell.angle_alpha   90.00
_cell.angle_beta   90.00
_cell.angle_gamma   90.00
#
_symmetry.space_group_name_H-M   'P 1'
#
loop_
_entity.id
_entity.type
_entity.pdbx_description
1 polymer ?
#
loop_
_entity_poly.entity_id
_entity_poly.type
_entity_poly.pdbx_seq_one_letter_code
_entity_poly.pdbx_strand_id
1 'polypeptide(L)'
;MLAVTAHVHRTIHNFNLFLSDNKNDLEEERIGIIATRLYIFLTLVGLIILGFYTSFSKRSHTFTVERPSLLQFEELYSMHSSKLNCPCSRFSMSYARIMSLSPRYHSICSSEYREEH
;
A
#
# COMPACT_ATOMS: atom_id res chain seq x y z
N MET A 1 41.09 -16.70 17.68
CA MET A 1 40.03 -15.85 17.09
C MET A 1 40.58 -14.90 16.01
N LEU A 2 41.66 -14.14 16.29
CA LEU A 2 42.29 -13.22 15.32
C LEU A 2 42.87 -13.89 14.04
N ALA A 3 43.42 -15.10 14.16
CA ALA A 3 43.97 -15.82 13.00
C ALA A 3 42.87 -16.28 12.02
N VAL A 4 41.69 -16.64 12.55
CA VAL A 4 40.56 -17.10 11.74
C VAL A 4 39.95 -15.93 10.98
N THR A 5 39.79 -14.77 11.63
CA THR A 5 39.30 -13.55 10.97
C THR A 5 40.27 -13.05 9.89
N ALA A 6 41.58 -13.11 10.15
CA ALA A 6 42.60 -12.76 9.15
C ALA A 6 42.59 -13.70 7.94
N HIS A 7 42.38 -15.00 8.17
CA HIS A 7 42.27 -15.99 7.09
C HIS A 7 41.02 -15.76 6.24
N VAL A 8 39.86 -15.59 6.89
CA VAL A 8 38.58 -15.29 6.21
C VAL A 8 38.67 -13.99 5.41
N HIS A 9 39.24 -12.94 5.97
CA HIS A 9 39.43 -11.66 5.29
C HIS A 9 40.26 -11.81 4.01
N ARG A 10 41.35 -12.60 4.06
CA ARG A 10 42.22 -12.82 2.90
C ARG A 10 41.52 -13.62 1.81
N THR A 11 40.75 -14.63 2.18
CA THR A 11 39.97 -15.45 1.26
C THR A 11 38.86 -14.64 0.58
N ILE A 12 38.18 -13.76 1.33
CA ILE A 12 37.16 -12.86 0.78
C ILE A 12 37.80 -11.83 -0.16
N HIS A 13 38.95 -11.28 0.20
CA HIS A 13 39.62 -10.26 -0.60
C HIS A 13 40.09 -10.77 -1.97
N ASN A 14 40.52 -12.04 -2.03
CA ASN A 14 41.01 -12.69 -3.25
C ASN A 14 39.92 -13.53 -3.94
N PHE A 15 38.66 -13.39 -3.53
CA PHE A 15 37.58 -14.14 -4.13
C PHE A 15 37.33 -13.64 -5.56
N ASN A 16 37.40 -14.56 -6.51
CA ASN A 16 37.07 -14.33 -7.91
C ASN A 16 36.09 -15.42 -8.36
N LEU A 17 34.86 -15.02 -8.68
CA LEU A 17 33.81 -15.88 -9.18
C LEU A 17 33.99 -16.20 -10.68
N PHE A 18 34.68 -15.33 -11.41
CA PHE A 18 34.92 -15.44 -12.84
C PHE A 18 36.37 -15.87 -13.09
N LEU A 19 36.59 -17.18 -13.00
CA LEU A 19 37.92 -17.77 -13.21
C LEU A 19 38.33 -17.69 -14.68
N SER A 20 39.58 -17.30 -14.93
CA SER A 20 40.21 -17.41 -16.24
C SER A 20 40.67 -18.85 -16.50
N ASP A 21 40.53 -19.30 -17.74
CA ASP A 21 41.05 -20.60 -18.21
C ASP A 21 42.58 -20.55 -18.38
N ASN A 22 43.12 -19.35 -18.69
CA ASN A 22 44.54 -19.12 -18.84
C ASN A 22 45.13 -18.42 -17.60
N LYS A 23 45.69 -19.21 -16.68
CA LYS A 23 46.28 -18.70 -15.42
C LYS A 23 47.46 -17.72 -15.59
N ASN A 24 48.03 -17.62 -16.78
CA ASN A 24 49.11 -16.66 -17.07
C ASN A 24 48.57 -15.30 -17.49
N ASP A 25 47.26 -15.17 -17.74
CA ASP A 25 46.62 -13.92 -18.13
C ASP A 25 46.22 -13.09 -16.89
N LEU A 26 47.13 -12.20 -16.51
CA LEU A 26 46.95 -11.28 -15.39
C LEU A 26 45.84 -10.24 -15.63
N GLU A 27 45.51 -9.94 -16.89
CA GLU A 27 44.45 -8.99 -17.22
C GLU A 27 43.08 -9.62 -17.00
N GLU A 28 42.89 -10.84 -17.49
CA GLU A 28 41.64 -11.60 -17.25
C GLU A 28 41.39 -11.82 -15.75
N GLU A 29 42.43 -12.12 -14.97
CA GLU A 29 42.31 -12.28 -13.52
C GLU A 29 41.84 -10.98 -12.83
N ARG A 30 42.42 -9.84 -13.21
CA ARG A 30 42.04 -8.52 -12.65
C ARG A 30 40.60 -8.16 -13.00
N ILE A 31 40.19 -8.40 -14.25
CA ILE A 31 38.82 -8.17 -14.69
C ILE A 31 37.85 -9.07 -13.92
N GLY A 32 38.19 -10.34 -13.71
CA GLY A 32 37.38 -11.28 -12.94
C GLY A 32 37.15 -10.82 -11.50
N ILE A 33 38.19 -10.34 -10.82
CA ILE A 33 38.06 -9.80 -9.44
C ILE A 33 37.13 -8.58 -9.40
N ILE A 34 37.26 -7.65 -10.36
CA ILE A 34 36.41 -6.46 -10.44
C ILE A 34 34.96 -6.85 -10.72
N ALA A 35 34.74 -7.74 -11.70
CA ALA A 35 33.43 -8.25 -12.06
C ALA A 35 32.77 -8.96 -10.88
N THR A 36 33.53 -9.73 -10.10
CA THR A 36 33.06 -10.40 -8.88
C THR A 36 32.57 -9.39 -7.84
N ARG A 37 33.34 -8.32 -7.58
CA ARG A 37 32.95 -7.26 -6.65
C ARG A 37 31.67 -6.57 -7.10
N LEU A 38 31.57 -6.24 -8.38
CA LEU A 38 30.38 -5.61 -8.96
C LEU A 38 29.16 -6.55 -8.87
N TYR A 39 29.33 -7.83 -9.22
CA TYR A 39 28.27 -8.83 -9.15
C TYR A 39 27.72 -8.97 -7.73
N ILE A 40 28.59 -9.11 -6.73
CA ILE A 40 28.18 -9.22 -5.32
C ILE A 40 27.46 -7.94 -4.88
N PHE A 41 28.00 -6.78 -5.21
CA PHE A 41 27.37 -5.49 -4.88
C PHE A 41 25.97 -5.37 -5.48
N LEU A 42 25.82 -5.62 -6.79
CA LEU A 42 24.54 -5.56 -7.48
C LEU A 42 23.56 -6.60 -6.94
N THR A 43 24.02 -7.81 -6.64
CA THR A 43 23.20 -8.87 -6.06
C THR A 43 22.69 -8.48 -4.68
N LEU A 44 23.56 -7.94 -3.82
CA LEU A 44 23.16 -7.45 -2.49
C LEU A 44 22.15 -6.31 -2.60
N VAL A 45 22.37 -5.34 -3.48
CA VAL A 45 21.43 -4.24 -3.73
C VAL A 45 20.08 -4.80 -4.20
N GLY A 46 20.07 -5.74 -5.14
CA GLY A 46 18.86 -6.39 -5.63
C GLY A 46 18.09 -7.13 -4.52
N LEU A 47 18.79 -7.88 -3.68
CA LEU A 47 18.20 -8.57 -2.54
C LEU A 47 17.64 -7.59 -1.49
N ILE A 48 18.34 -6.48 -1.25
CA ILE A 48 17.87 -5.42 -0.36
C ILE A 48 16.57 -4.81 -0.90
N ILE A 49 16.53 -4.44 -2.18
CA ILE A 49 15.33 -3.91 -2.84
C ILE A 49 14.18 -4.91 -2.75
N LEU A 50 14.44 -6.19 -3.04
CA LEU A 50 13.44 -7.25 -2.95
C LEU A 50 12.93 -7.43 -1.50
N GLY A 51 13.82 -7.37 -0.51
CA GLY A 51 13.48 -7.42 0.90
C GLY A 51 12.59 -6.25 1.32
N PHE A 52 12.94 -5.04 0.90
CA PHE A 52 12.10 -3.86 1.13
C PHE A 52 10.75 -3.98 0.45
N TYR A 53 10.73 -4.34 -0.83
CA TYR A 53 9.50 -4.51 -1.60
C TYR A 53 8.57 -5.53 -0.93
N THR A 54 9.08 -6.71 -0.58
CA THR A 54 8.27 -7.75 0.08
C THR A 54 7.79 -7.33 1.47
N SER A 55 8.60 -6.60 2.23
CA SER A 55 8.21 -6.04 3.53
C SER A 55 7.14 -4.96 3.41
N PHE A 56 7.22 -4.09 2.38
CA PHE A 56 6.29 -2.99 2.16
C PHE A 56 5.00 -3.44 1.45
N SER A 57 5.07 -4.40 0.53
CA SER A 57 3.94 -4.87 -0.29
C SER A 57 2.78 -5.45 0.51
N LYS A 58 2.98 -5.79 1.79
CA LYS A 58 1.90 -6.34 2.66
C LYS A 58 1.59 -5.49 3.89
N ARG A 59 2.16 -4.29 4.02
CA ARG A 59 1.90 -3.39 5.18
C ARG A 59 1.27 -2.06 4.79
N SER A 60 0.40 -2.06 3.79
CA SER A 60 -0.67 -1.07 3.74
C SER A 60 -1.78 -1.57 4.68
N HIS A 61 -1.73 -1.20 5.95
CA HIS A 61 -2.79 -1.57 6.89
C HIS A 61 -4.08 -0.83 6.49
N THR A 62 -5.07 -1.57 6.01
CA THR A 62 -6.42 -1.03 5.84
C THR A 62 -7.03 -0.83 7.22
N PHE A 63 -7.22 0.43 7.62
CA PHE A 63 -7.89 0.77 8.87
C PHE A 63 -9.40 0.85 8.63
N THR A 64 -10.17 -0.02 9.28
CA THR A 64 -11.63 -0.04 9.17
C THR A 64 -12.24 0.68 10.36
N VAL A 65 -13.06 1.70 10.08
CA VAL A 65 -13.85 2.41 11.09
C VAL A 65 -15.30 1.95 10.97
N GLU A 66 -15.78 1.25 12.00
CA GLU A 66 -17.17 0.82 12.09
C GLU A 66 -18.07 2.02 12.43
N ARG A 67 -19.05 2.33 11.57
CA ARG A 67 -20.07 3.37 11.78
C ARG A 67 -19.47 4.75 12.14
N PRO A 68 -18.68 5.38 11.26
CA PRO A 68 -18.14 6.71 11.52
C PRO A 68 -19.27 7.74 11.66
N SER A 69 -19.05 8.77 12.49
CA SER A 69 -19.90 9.96 12.48
C SER A 69 -19.68 10.74 11.17
N LEU A 70 -20.62 11.65 10.83
CA LEU A 70 -20.49 12.46 9.61
C LEU A 70 -19.20 13.29 9.62
N LEU A 71 -18.86 13.90 10.75
CA LEU A 71 -17.63 14.68 10.91
C LEU A 71 -16.36 13.83 10.73
N GLN A 72 -16.36 12.61 11.29
CA GLN A 72 -15.23 11.69 11.13
C GLN A 72 -15.06 11.25 9.67
N PHE A 73 -16.17 11.02 8.97
CA PHE A 73 -16.14 10.71 7.54
C PHE A 73 -15.58 11.87 6.72
N GLU A 74 -16.04 13.11 6.96
CA GLU A 74 -15.55 14.30 6.26
C GLU A 74 -14.05 14.51 6.49
N GLU A 75 -13.57 14.33 7.72
CA GLU A 75 -12.15 14.40 8.06
C GLU A 75 -11.33 13.33 7.32
N LEU A 76 -11.74 12.07 7.38
CA LEU A 76 -11.10 10.95 6.67
C LEU A 76 -11.13 11.13 5.15
N TYR A 77 -12.23 11.64 4.61
CA TYR A 77 -12.38 11.92 3.19
C TYR A 77 -11.44 13.04 2.75
N SER A 78 -11.29 14.11 3.56
CA SER A 78 -10.36 15.19 3.27
C SER A 78 -8.89 14.73 3.21
N MET A 79 -8.50 13.80 4.09
CA MET A 79 -7.11 13.32 4.18
C MET A 79 -6.80 12.15 3.23
N HIS A 80 -7.79 11.32 2.89
CA HIS A 80 -7.58 10.04 2.22
C HIS A 80 -8.55 9.76 1.07
N SER A 81 -9.17 10.78 0.46
CA SER A 81 -10.18 10.65 -0.62
C SER A 81 -9.84 9.59 -1.68
N SER A 82 -8.60 9.51 -2.14
CA SER A 82 -8.15 8.59 -3.19
C SER A 82 -8.01 7.12 -2.76
N LYS A 83 -7.98 6.85 -1.45
CA LYS A 83 -7.79 5.51 -0.86
C LYS A 83 -8.94 5.09 0.05
N LEU A 84 -9.90 5.98 0.30
CA LEU A 84 -11.06 5.72 1.14
C LEU A 84 -12.04 4.80 0.38
N ASN A 85 -12.46 3.71 1.01
CA ASN A 85 -13.48 2.82 0.48
C ASN A 85 -14.64 2.72 1.48
N CYS A 86 -15.85 3.06 1.04
CA CYS A 86 -17.07 3.02 1.85
C CYS A 86 -18.05 1.98 1.26
N PRO A 87 -17.90 0.70 1.61
CA PRO A 87 -18.85 -0.30 1.15
C PRO A 87 -20.22 -0.07 1.79
N CYS A 88 -21.27 -0.08 0.98
CA CYS A 88 -22.64 -0.04 1.48
C CYS A 88 -22.94 -1.30 2.28
N SER A 89 -23.43 -1.15 3.52
CA SER A 89 -23.82 -2.29 4.37
C SER A 89 -25.04 -3.06 3.82
N ARG A 90 -25.83 -2.41 2.96
CA ARG A 90 -26.99 -3.01 2.27
C ARG A 90 -27.07 -2.47 0.85
N PHE A 91 -27.18 -3.36 -0.14
CA PHE A 91 -27.35 -3.00 -1.55
C PHE A 91 -28.73 -2.42 -1.88
N SER A 92 -29.73 -2.73 -1.05
CA SER A 92 -31.06 -2.14 -1.15
C SER A 92 -31.58 -1.81 0.25
N MET A 93 -32.21 -0.65 0.37
CA MET A 93 -32.85 -0.19 1.60
C MET A 93 -34.29 0.17 1.30
N SER A 94 -35.21 -0.32 2.12
CA SER A 94 -36.63 0.05 2.02
C SER A 94 -36.79 1.55 2.29
N TYR A 95 -37.54 2.24 1.43
CA TYR A 95 -37.85 3.67 1.55
C TYR A 95 -38.46 4.01 2.92
N ALA A 96 -39.26 3.11 3.49
CA ALA A 96 -39.88 3.27 4.80
C ALA A 96 -38.86 3.43 5.95
N ARG A 97 -37.59 3.03 5.75
CA ARG A 97 -36.53 3.15 6.76
C ARG A 97 -35.87 4.54 6.79
N ILE A 98 -35.90 5.27 5.68
CA ILE A 98 -35.24 6.58 5.53
C ILE A 98 -36.23 7.73 5.43
N MET A 99 -37.49 7.44 5.11
CA MET A 99 -38.53 8.43 4.91
C MET A 99 -39.64 8.21 5.93
N SER A 100 -39.69 9.08 6.95
CA SER A 100 -40.78 9.16 7.92
C SER A 100 -41.78 10.22 7.45
N LEU A 101 -42.86 9.80 6.78
CA LEU A 101 -43.96 10.70 6.41
C LEU A 101 -45.04 10.66 7.49
N SER A 102 -45.22 11.76 8.21
CA SER A 102 -46.38 11.98 9.09
C SER A 102 -47.29 13.04 8.45
N PRO A 103 -48.11 12.70 7.44
CA PRO A 103 -48.96 13.68 6.77
C PRO A 103 -49.98 14.22 7.78
N ARG A 104 -49.97 15.54 7.98
CA ARG A 104 -51.05 16.25 8.67
C ARG A 104 -52.05 16.70 7.63
N TYR A 105 -53.20 16.04 7.61
CA TYR A 105 -54.33 16.43 6.76
C TYR A 105 -54.96 17.69 7.34
N HIS A 106 -54.93 18.78 6.58
CA HIS A 106 -55.72 19.96 6.89
C HIS A 106 -57.17 19.71 6.46
N SER A 107 -58.16 20.20 7.22
CA SER A 107 -59.56 20.12 6.80
C SER A 107 -59.74 20.88 5.47
N ILE A 108 -60.60 20.32 4.61
CA ILE A 108 -60.99 20.95 3.35
C ILE A 108 -61.63 22.30 3.69
N CYS A 109 -61.11 23.39 3.13
CA CYS A 109 -61.76 24.69 3.23
C CYS A 109 -63.06 24.63 2.41
N SER A 110 -64.20 24.53 3.09
CA SER A 110 -65.50 24.80 2.47
C SER A 110 -65.63 26.30 2.28
N SER A 111 -65.45 26.79 1.05
CA SER A 111 -65.91 28.15 0.72
C SER A 111 -67.44 28.13 0.71
N GLU A 112 -68.08 28.87 1.61
CA GLU A 112 -69.51 29.14 1.48
C GLU A 112 -69.75 29.96 0.21
N TYR A 113 -70.41 29.35 -0.77
CA TYR A 113 -70.90 30.05 -1.94
C TYR A 113 -72.15 30.84 -1.52
N ARG A 114 -72.01 32.16 -1.34
CA ARG A 114 -73.15 33.05 -1.12
C ARG A 114 -73.78 33.37 -2.49
N GLU A 115 -74.95 32.82 -2.76
CA GLU A 115 -75.81 33.31 -3.83
C GLU A 115 -76.36 34.69 -3.43
N GLU A 116 -75.99 35.73 -4.17
CA GLU A 116 -76.59 37.05 -4.06
C GLU A 116 -77.92 37.06 -4.84
N HIS A 117 -79.02 37.27 -4.11
CA HIS A 117 -80.35 37.62 -4.65
C HIS A 117 -80.61 39.10 -4.45
#